data_AF-A0A1Q7E3P7-F1
#
_entry.id   AF-A0A1Q7E3P7-F1
#
_cell.length_a   1.000
_cell.length_b   1.000
_cell.length_c   1.000
_cell.angle_alpha   90.00
_cell.angle_beta   90.00
_cell.angle_gamma   90.00
#
_symmetry.space_group_name_H-M   'P 1'
#
loop_
_entity.id
_entity.type
_entity.pdbx_description
1 polymer ?
#
loop_
_entity_poly.entity_id
_entity_poly.type
_entity_poly.pdbx_seq_one_letter_code
_entity_poly.pdbx_strand_id
1 'polypeptide(L)'
;MRNSGFYDHQFIEYEGTAEVTSSPQAAQLISQGNVVFHIVGPDGNAPAVQCARLLATLPNDATSCNVLNFIPTDVGYKGGAWNLQIFHWKQGVTPFELSKDDDMLGAVAAGLGTLQVTPTLVRCPVVNFANLR
;
A
#
# COMPACT_ATOMS: atom_id res chain seq x y z
N MET A 1 6.99 4.57 -14.57
CA MET A 1 5.55 4.52 -14.91
C MET A 1 4.79 5.07 -13.73
N ARG A 2 3.84 5.97 -13.97
CA ARG A 2 3.01 6.57 -12.92
C ARG A 2 1.98 5.55 -12.47
N ASN A 3 1.93 5.32 -11.17
CA ASN A 3 0.98 4.44 -10.50
C ASN A 3 0.03 5.26 -9.64
N SER A 4 -1.14 4.73 -9.37
CA SER A 4 -2.07 5.29 -8.38
C SER A 4 -2.33 4.32 -7.22
N GLY A 5 -2.69 4.88 -6.07
CA GLY A 5 -2.95 4.15 -4.83
C GLY A 5 -3.70 5.01 -3.83
N PHE A 6 -3.66 4.60 -2.57
CA PHE A 6 -4.32 5.26 -1.46
C PHE A 6 -3.34 5.77 -0.41
N TYR A 7 -3.73 6.85 0.25
CA TYR A 7 -3.16 7.33 1.50
C TYR A 7 -4.28 8.03 2.28
N ASP A 8 -4.50 7.64 3.53
CA ASP A 8 -5.52 8.22 4.42
C ASP A 8 -6.90 8.35 3.75
N HIS A 9 -7.38 7.27 3.11
CA HIS A 9 -8.62 7.20 2.32
C HIS A 9 -8.66 8.03 1.03
N GLN A 10 -7.62 8.82 0.74
CA GLN A 10 -7.50 9.66 -0.46
C GLN A 10 -6.70 8.94 -1.55
N PHE A 11 -6.89 9.38 -2.80
CA PHE A 11 -6.09 8.91 -3.93
C PHE A 11 -4.77 9.65 -4.02
N ILE A 12 -3.72 8.93 -4.38
CA ILE A 12 -2.39 9.46 -4.65
C ILE A 12 -1.85 8.89 -5.95
N GLU A 13 -1.01 9.66 -6.64
CA GLU A 13 -0.19 9.18 -7.75
C GLU A 13 1.29 9.18 -7.34
N TYR A 14 2.01 8.11 -7.63
CA TYR A 14 3.42 7.94 -7.31
C TYR A 14 4.14 7.19 -8.43
N GLU A 15 5.45 7.34 -8.52
CA GLU A 15 6.28 6.45 -9.33
C GLU A 15 6.92 5.42 -8.41
N GLY A 16 6.90 4.14 -8.79
CA GLY A 16 7.43 3.07 -7.93
C GLY A 16 8.65 2.41 -8.55
N THR A 17 9.77 2.36 -7.83
CA THR A 17 10.88 1.44 -8.12
C THR A 17 11.06 0.47 -6.97
N ALA A 18 11.16 -0.82 -7.27
CA ALA A 18 11.33 -1.87 -6.27
C ALA A 18 12.77 -2.38 -6.24
N GLU A 19 13.29 -2.62 -5.05
CA GLU A 19 14.56 -3.30 -4.81
C GLU A 19 14.37 -4.40 -3.77
N VAL A 20 15.04 -5.54 -3.96
CA VAL A 20 15.02 -6.64 -2.98
C VAL A 20 16.24 -6.53 -2.09
N THR A 21 16.02 -6.41 -0.78
CA THR A 21 17.09 -6.40 0.21
C THR A 21 17.46 -7.82 0.65
N SER A 22 18.45 -7.96 1.53
CA SER A 22 18.90 -9.26 2.02
C SER A 22 17.88 -10.00 2.90
N SER A 23 16.90 -9.29 3.51
CA SER A 23 15.90 -9.89 4.40
C SER A 23 14.73 -8.92 4.67
N PRO A 24 13.56 -9.43 5.12
CA PRO A 24 12.47 -8.57 5.61
C PRO A 24 12.93 -7.56 6.68
N GLN A 25 13.80 -7.99 7.60
CA GLN A 25 14.32 -7.15 8.67
C GLN A 25 15.21 -6.03 8.12
N ALA A 26 16.06 -6.32 7.13
CA ALA A 26 16.86 -5.30 6.46
C ALA A 26 15.96 -4.25 5.77
N ALA A 27 14.90 -4.69 5.09
CA ALA A 27 13.96 -3.79 4.47
C ALA A 27 13.25 -2.88 5.48
N GLN A 28 12.79 -3.43 6.61
CA GLN A 28 12.15 -2.65 7.68
C GLN A 28 13.11 -1.63 8.33
N LEU A 29 14.37 -1.99 8.53
CA LEU A 29 15.38 -1.07 9.07
C LEU A 29 15.62 0.12 8.14
N ILE A 30 15.70 -0.12 6.83
CA ILE A 30 15.91 0.95 5.84
C ILE A 30 14.65 1.80 5.67
N SER A 31 13.45 1.20 5.74
CA SER A 31 12.19 1.95 5.54
C SER A 31 11.81 2.82 6.74
N GLN A 32 12.44 2.63 7.90
CA GLN A 32 12.23 3.45 9.11
C GLN A 32 10.75 3.61 9.50
N GLY A 33 9.96 2.55 9.31
CA GLY A 33 8.52 2.53 9.64
C GLY A 33 7.59 2.90 8.49
N ASN A 34 8.11 3.35 7.36
CA ASN A 34 7.33 3.53 6.15
C ASN A 34 6.96 2.15 5.54
N VAL A 35 5.69 1.97 5.22
CA VAL A 35 5.13 0.76 4.64
C VAL A 35 4.22 1.09 3.46
N VAL A 36 4.42 0.37 2.37
CA VAL A 36 3.46 0.29 1.28
C VAL A 36 2.80 -1.07 1.35
N PHE A 37 1.48 -1.08 1.46
CA PHE A 37 0.69 -2.29 1.53
C PHE A 37 0.19 -2.66 0.14
N HIS A 38 0.42 -3.91 -0.24
CA HIS A 38 -0.25 -4.55 -1.37
C HIS A 38 -1.32 -5.50 -0.82
N ILE A 39 -2.52 -5.47 -1.40
CA ILE A 39 -3.67 -6.22 -0.91
C ILE A 39 -3.96 -7.34 -1.89
N VAL A 40 -4.03 -8.57 -1.38
CA VAL A 40 -4.39 -9.74 -2.18
C VAL A 40 -5.53 -10.51 -1.54
N GLY A 41 -6.41 -11.02 -2.39
CA GLY A 41 -7.45 -11.97 -2.07
C GLY A 41 -6.90 -13.38 -1.90
N PRO A 42 -7.76 -14.36 -1.55
CA PRO A 42 -7.38 -15.77 -1.44
C PRO A 42 -6.86 -16.39 -2.74
N ASP A 43 -7.14 -15.77 -3.89
CA ASP A 43 -6.66 -16.17 -5.22
C ASP A 43 -5.29 -15.55 -5.57
N GLY A 44 -4.71 -14.75 -4.69
CA GLY A 44 -3.44 -14.05 -4.88
C GLY A 44 -3.54 -12.77 -5.71
N ASN A 45 -4.74 -12.39 -6.16
CA ASN A 45 -4.96 -11.16 -6.93
C ASN A 45 -5.54 -10.05 -6.05
N ALA A 46 -5.37 -8.79 -6.44
CA ALA A 46 -6.07 -7.70 -5.78
C ALA A 46 -7.60 -7.89 -5.90
N PRO A 47 -8.36 -7.89 -4.79
CA PRO A 47 -9.82 -8.00 -4.86
C PRO A 47 -10.41 -6.85 -5.70
N ALA A 48 -11.42 -7.14 -6.54
CA ALA A 48 -12.01 -6.12 -7.42
C ALA A 48 -12.48 -4.86 -6.66
N VAL A 49 -13.02 -5.04 -5.45
CA VAL A 49 -13.47 -3.94 -4.57
C VAL A 49 -12.33 -3.01 -4.14
N GLN A 50 -11.09 -3.52 -4.01
CA GLN A 50 -9.92 -2.73 -3.61
C GLN A 50 -9.59 -1.66 -4.65
N CYS A 51 -9.80 -1.97 -5.94
CA CYS A 51 -9.43 -1.10 -7.04
C CYS A 51 -10.60 -0.28 -7.60
N ALA A 52 -11.84 -0.62 -7.24
CA ALA A 52 -13.04 -0.07 -7.87
C ALA A 52 -13.08 1.47 -7.86
N ARG A 53 -12.78 2.09 -6.71
CA ARG A 53 -12.84 3.55 -6.55
C ARG A 53 -11.72 4.27 -7.32
N LEU A 54 -10.52 3.69 -7.30
CA LEU A 54 -9.36 4.19 -8.06
C LEU A 54 -9.63 4.13 -9.56
N LEU A 55 -10.06 2.98 -10.08
CA LEU A 55 -10.33 2.80 -11.51
C LEU A 55 -11.51 3.65 -12.00
N ALA A 56 -12.50 3.93 -11.15
CA ALA A 56 -13.57 4.85 -11.49
C ALA A 56 -13.09 6.31 -11.60
N THR A 57 -12.10 6.69 -10.79
CA THR A 57 -11.60 8.08 -10.72
C THR A 57 -10.46 8.34 -11.70
N LEU A 58 -9.58 7.35 -11.87
CA LEU A 58 -8.35 7.40 -12.67
C LEU A 58 -8.30 6.18 -13.62
N PRO A 59 -9.23 6.05 -14.58
CA PRO A 59 -9.40 4.83 -15.39
C PRO A 59 -8.22 4.49 -16.30
N ASN A 60 -7.32 5.44 -16.55
CA ASN A 60 -6.16 5.28 -17.43
C ASN A 60 -4.83 5.10 -16.68
N ASP A 61 -4.84 5.22 -15.35
CA ASP A 61 -3.63 5.08 -14.54
C ASP A 61 -3.33 3.61 -14.31
N ALA A 62 -2.05 3.26 -14.36
CA ALA A 62 -1.63 1.97 -13.82
C ALA A 62 -1.88 1.96 -12.31
N THR A 63 -2.42 0.87 -11.79
CA THR A 63 -2.67 0.76 -10.36
C THR A 63 -2.51 -0.67 -9.88
N SER A 64 -1.89 -0.81 -8.72
CA SER A 64 -1.96 -2.02 -7.89
C SER A 64 -2.81 -1.78 -6.64
N CYS A 65 -3.47 -0.61 -6.56
CA CYS A 65 -4.39 -0.23 -5.50
C CYS A 65 -3.77 -0.33 -4.11
N ASN A 66 -2.45 -0.08 -4.07
CA ASN A 66 -1.64 -0.13 -2.87
C ASN A 66 -1.99 1.02 -1.93
N VAL A 67 -1.71 0.83 -0.65
CA VAL A 67 -1.93 1.84 0.39
C VAL A 67 -0.59 2.25 0.97
N LEU A 68 -0.30 3.54 1.04
CA LEU A 68 0.87 4.07 1.73
C LEU A 68 0.46 4.49 3.14
N ASN A 69 1.31 4.26 4.14
CA ASN A 69 1.11 4.77 5.51
C ASN A 69 1.69 6.16 5.75
N PHE A 70 2.58 6.61 4.86
CA PHE A 70 3.28 7.88 4.94
C PHE A 70 3.46 8.45 3.53
N ILE A 71 3.43 9.77 3.44
CA ILE A 71 3.78 10.55 2.26
C ILE A 71 4.82 11.61 2.59
N PRO A 72 5.50 12.19 1.57
CA PRO A 72 6.57 13.16 1.81
C PRO A 72 6.21 14.41 2.61
N THR A 73 4.94 14.79 2.65
CA THR A 73 4.46 15.98 3.37
C THR A 73 4.15 15.73 4.84
N ASP A 74 4.15 14.48 5.30
CA ASP A 74 3.81 14.17 6.68
C ASP A 74 4.92 14.55 7.66
N VAL A 75 4.52 14.97 8.85
CA VAL A 75 5.45 15.17 9.96
C VAL A 75 6.06 13.82 10.34
N GLY A 76 7.39 13.74 10.28
CA GLY A 76 8.14 12.54 10.65
C GLY A 76 8.58 11.66 9.49
N TYR A 77 8.22 12.00 8.25
CA TYR A 77 8.66 11.28 7.05
C TYR A 77 10.19 11.13 6.97
N LYS A 78 10.66 9.89 6.77
CA LYS A 78 12.07 9.49 6.88
C LYS A 78 12.82 9.19 5.57
N GLY A 79 12.26 9.58 4.42
CA GLY A 79 13.04 9.70 3.18
C GLY A 79 12.90 8.58 2.15
N GLY A 80 11.72 8.47 1.53
CA GLY A 80 11.61 7.99 0.15
C GLY A 80 11.57 6.49 -0.05
N ALA A 81 11.66 5.72 1.03
CA ALA A 81 11.65 4.26 1.01
C ALA A 81 10.51 3.73 1.87
N TRP A 82 9.78 2.73 1.36
CA TRP A 82 8.75 1.99 2.06
C TRP A 82 9.08 0.50 1.99
N ASN A 83 8.86 -0.23 3.08
CA ASN A 83 8.86 -1.68 3.01
C ASN A 83 7.55 -2.15 2.36
N LEU A 84 7.62 -3.01 1.35
CA LEU A 84 6.43 -3.66 0.82
C LEU A 84 5.95 -4.70 1.82
N GLN A 85 4.70 -4.58 2.25
CA GLN A 85 4.02 -5.61 3.01
C GLN A 85 2.78 -6.06 2.25
N ILE A 86 2.48 -7.35 2.32
CA ILE A 86 1.33 -7.92 1.61
C ILE A 86 0.26 -8.26 2.64
N PHE A 87 -0.89 -7.61 2.55
CA PHE A 87 -2.08 -8.01 3.28
C PHE A 87 -2.79 -9.11 2.51
N HIS A 88 -2.98 -10.25 3.16
CA HIS A 88 -3.67 -11.41 2.62
C HIS A 88 -5.04 -11.54 3.28
N TRP A 89 -6.11 -11.39 2.50
CA TRP A 89 -7.46 -11.70 2.96
C TRP A 89 -7.58 -13.18 3.33
N LYS A 90 -8.24 -13.45 4.46
CA LYS A 90 -8.53 -14.82 4.89
C LYS A 90 -9.55 -15.46 3.95
N GLN A 91 -9.34 -16.74 3.66
CA GLN A 91 -10.31 -17.53 2.89
C GLN A 91 -11.71 -17.50 3.54
N GLY A 92 -12.74 -17.28 2.73
CA GLY A 92 -14.14 -17.21 3.18
C GLY A 92 -14.58 -15.85 3.71
N VAL A 93 -13.68 -14.87 3.81
CA VAL A 93 -14.03 -13.47 4.10
C VAL A 93 -14.32 -12.75 2.77
N THR A 94 -15.42 -12.00 2.72
CA THR A 94 -15.71 -11.09 1.60
C THR A 94 -14.85 -9.84 1.76
N PRO A 95 -13.91 -9.54 0.84
CA PRO A 95 -13.08 -8.35 0.93
C PRO A 95 -13.90 -7.05 0.87
N PHE A 96 -13.38 -6.01 1.49
CA PHE A 96 -13.78 -4.61 1.31
C PHE A 96 -12.54 -3.75 1.03
N GLU A 97 -12.73 -2.50 0.59
CA GLU A 97 -11.60 -1.59 0.34
C GLU A 97 -10.87 -1.26 1.65
N LEU A 98 -9.56 -1.49 1.67
CA LEU A 98 -8.67 -0.98 2.71
C LEU A 98 -7.90 0.18 2.09
N SER A 99 -8.14 1.41 2.53
CA SER A 99 -7.56 2.62 1.90
C SER A 99 -6.72 3.46 2.86
N LYS A 100 -6.51 2.96 4.07
CA LYS A 100 -5.62 3.51 5.09
C LYS A 100 -4.90 2.38 5.84
N ASP A 101 -3.75 2.69 6.44
CA ASP A 101 -2.97 1.76 7.26
C ASP A 101 -3.72 1.30 8.52
N ASP A 102 -4.46 2.19 9.19
CA ASP A 102 -5.33 1.81 10.32
C ASP A 102 -6.40 0.78 9.92
N ASP A 103 -6.93 0.83 8.69
CA ASP A 103 -7.87 -0.19 8.19
C ASP A 103 -7.20 -1.56 8.11
N MET A 104 -5.93 -1.60 7.69
CA MET A 104 -5.14 -2.83 7.59
C MET A 104 -4.91 -3.43 8.98
N LEU A 105 -4.45 -2.61 9.92
CA LEU A 105 -4.19 -3.05 11.30
C LEU A 105 -5.48 -3.50 11.98
N GLY A 106 -6.59 -2.78 11.77
CA GLY A 106 -7.91 -3.16 12.22
C GLY A 106 -8.38 -4.49 11.63
N ALA A 107 -8.18 -4.72 10.34
CA ALA A 107 -8.53 -5.98 9.67
C ALA A 107 -7.69 -7.18 10.17
N VAL A 108 -6.39 -6.97 10.43
CA VAL A 108 -5.53 -7.99 11.07
C VAL A 108 -6.01 -8.29 12.49
N ALA A 109 -6.27 -7.26 13.30
CA ALA A 109 -6.74 -7.41 14.67
C ALA A 109 -8.11 -8.11 14.76
N ALA A 110 -8.98 -7.88 13.77
CA ALA A 110 -10.27 -8.54 13.64
C ALA A 110 -10.18 -9.98 13.06
N GLY A 111 -8.99 -10.46 12.69
CA GLY A 111 -8.79 -11.80 12.14
C GLY A 111 -9.32 -11.99 10.71
N LEU A 112 -9.49 -10.88 9.97
CA LEU A 112 -10.00 -10.88 8.59
C LEU A 112 -8.90 -11.20 7.56
N GLY A 113 -7.65 -11.08 7.96
CA GLY A 113 -6.49 -11.36 7.11
C GLY A 113 -5.20 -11.40 7.92
N THR A 114 -4.09 -11.50 7.20
CA THR A 114 -2.74 -11.50 7.78
C THR A 114 -1.81 -10.57 7.01
N LEU A 115 -0.78 -10.08 7.68
CA LEU A 115 0.20 -9.18 7.09
C LEU A 115 1.54 -9.89 6.94
N GLN A 116 2.02 -9.98 5.71
CA GLN A 116 3.32 -10.54 5.38
C GLN A 116 4.33 -9.41 5.18
N VAL A 117 5.37 -9.39 6.02
CA VAL A 117 6.54 -8.53 5.82
C VAL A 117 7.44 -9.14 4.75
N THR A 118 7.83 -8.37 3.74
CA THR A 118 8.68 -8.84 2.63
C THR A 118 10.09 -8.24 2.69
N PRO A 119 11.10 -8.82 2.03
CA PRO A 119 12.41 -8.19 1.87
C PRO A 119 12.43 -7.05 0.84
N THR A 120 11.28 -6.71 0.26
CA THR A 120 11.18 -5.71 -0.82
C THR A 120 11.08 -4.30 -0.23
N LEU A 121 11.94 -3.42 -0.73
CA LEU A 121 11.80 -1.97 -0.61
C LEU A 121 11.15 -1.42 -1.86
N VAL A 122 10.31 -0.43 -1.69
CA VAL A 122 9.79 0.38 -2.79
C VAL A 122 10.15 1.82 -2.52
N ARG A 123 10.68 2.50 -3.53
CA ARG A 123 10.81 3.95 -3.54
C ARG A 123 9.62 4.50 -4.31
N CYS A 124 8.73 5.16 -3.58
CA CYS A 124 7.49 5.74 -4.10
C CYS A 124 7.53 7.28 -4.03
N PRO A 125 8.35 8.00 -4.82
CA PRO A 125 8.17 9.44 -4.92
C PRO A 125 6.72 9.74 -5.31
N VAL A 126 5.98 10.35 -4.40
CA VAL A 126 4.60 10.78 -4.63
C VAL A 126 4.66 12.01 -5.53
N VAL A 127 4.05 11.91 -6.72
CA VAL A 127 4.15 12.91 -7.79
C VAL A 127 2.87 13.71 -7.96
N ASN A 128 1.74 13.25 -7.40
CA ASN A 128 0.53 14.03 -7.26
C ASN A 128 -0.18 13.71 -5.94
N PHE A 129 -0.39 14.76 -5.16
CA PHE A 129 -1.13 14.77 -3.90
C PHE A 129 -2.07 15.99 -3.84
N ALA A 130 -2.45 16.56 -4.99
CA ALA A 130 -3.22 17.81 -5.06
C ALA A 130 -4.59 17.75 -4.35
N ASN A 131 -5.10 16.56 -4.09
CA ASN A 131 -6.36 16.32 -3.36
C ASN A 131 -6.19 16.12 -1.84
N LEU A 132 -4.96 16.10 -1.30
CA LEU A 132 -4.69 15.91 0.14
C LEU A 132 -4.85 17.20 0.97
N ARG A 133 -5.86 18.01 0.65
CA ARG A 133 -6.17 19.25 1.38
C ARG A 133 -7.20 19.03 2.47
#